data_AF-A0A640N2A4-F1
#
_entry.id   AF-A0A640N2A4-F1
#
_cell.length_a   1.000
_cell.length_b   1.000
_cell.length_c   1.000
_cell.angle_alpha   90.00
_cell.angle_beta   90.00
_cell.angle_gamma   90.00
#
_symmetry.space_group_name_H-M   'P 1'
#
loop_
_entity.id
_entity.type
_entity.pdbx_description
1 polymer ?
#
loop_
_entity_poly.entity_id
_entity_poly.type
_entity_poly.pdbx_seq_one_letter_code
_entity_poly.pdbx_strand_id
1 'polypeptide(L)' 'MWSEHVTLEYPYHFEEVLKRLSFDPLNVIQLDEKVIYVPLCIDEEQIVVRLQGIGTVQNPQF' A
#
# COMPACT_ATOMS: atom_id res chain seq x y z
N MET A 1 16.51 -0.12 -9.51
CA MET A 1 15.16 0.19 -9.01
C MET A 1 14.93 -0.75 -7.84
N TRP A 2 14.82 -0.21 -6.63
CA TRP A 2 14.66 -1.02 -5.42
C TRP A 2 13.19 -1.43 -5.26
N SER A 3 12.96 -2.64 -4.77
CA SER A 3 11.66 -3.19 -4.42
C SER A 3 11.85 -4.15 -3.25
N GLU A 4 10.93 -4.13 -2.29
CA GLU A 4 10.87 -5.08 -1.19
C GLU A 4 9.56 -5.84 -1.26
N HIS A 5 9.59 -7.10 -0.86
CA HIS A 5 8.40 -7.94 -0.77
C HIS A 5 8.13 -8.28 0.69
N VAL A 6 6.93 -7.96 1.18
CA VAL A 6 6.54 -8.15 2.58
C VAL A 6 5.41 -9.15 2.67
N THR A 7 5.54 -10.14 3.55
CA THR A 7 4.50 -11.14 3.84
C THR A 7 4.09 -11.03 5.30
N LEU A 8 2.79 -11.14 5.58
CA LEU A 8 2.26 -11.12 6.94
C LEU A 8 1.85 -12.53 7.40
N GLU A 9 2.09 -12.86 8.66
CA GLU A 9 1.70 -14.14 9.26
C GLU A 9 0.20 -14.24 9.58
N TYR A 10 -0.51 -13.11 9.57
CA TYR A 10 -1.90 -13.01 10.01
C TYR A 10 -2.77 -12.42 8.90
N PRO A 11 -4.10 -12.70 8.96
CA PRO A 11 -5.00 -12.18 7.96
C PRO A 11 -5.07 -10.64 7.97
N TYR A 12 -5.18 -10.04 6.78
CA TYR A 12 -5.25 -8.59 6.65
C TYR A 12 -6.14 -8.16 5.48
N HIS A 13 -7.19 -7.40 5.79
CA HIS A 13 -8.15 -6.88 4.82
C HIS A 13 -7.65 -5.58 4.18
N PHE A 14 -6.60 -5.67 3.35
CA PHE A 14 -5.98 -4.49 2.76
C PHE A 14 -6.94 -3.66 1.88
N GLU A 15 -7.82 -4.31 1.13
CA GLU A 15 -8.82 -3.63 0.29
C GLU A 15 -9.76 -2.73 1.12
N GLU A 16 -10.14 -3.15 2.33
CA GLU A 16 -10.97 -2.33 3.23
C GLU A 16 -10.20 -1.11 3.75
N VAL A 17 -8.89 -1.26 3.97
CA VAL A 17 -8.02 -0.14 4.33
C VAL A 17 -7.93 0.85 3.17
N LEU A 18 -7.72 0.38 1.94
CA LEU A 18 -7.70 1.23 0.75
C LEU A 18 -9.04 1.95 0.53
N LYS A 19 -10.16 1.24 0.68
CA LYS A 19 -11.49 1.86 0.60
C LYS A 19 -11.64 2.99 1.62
N ARG A 20 -11.29 2.76 2.88
CA ARG A 20 -11.34 3.79 3.93
C ARG A 20 -10.45 4.99 3.60
N LEU A 21 -9.21 4.75 3.17
CA LEU A 21 -8.26 5.82 2.85
C LEU A 21 -8.68 6.62 1.62
N SER A 22 -9.42 6.01 0.69
CA SER A 22 -9.93 6.67 -0.52
C SER A 22 -10.95 7.79 -0.24
N PHE A 23 -11.49 7.87 0.98
CA PHE A 23 -12.35 8.98 1.38
C PHE A 23 -11.60 10.29 1.60
N ASP A 24 -10.28 10.23 1.81
CA ASP A 24 -9.43 11.42 1.89
C ASP A 24 -8.79 11.68 0.51
N PRO A 25 -9.09 12.83 -0.14
CA PRO A 25 -8.59 13.14 -1.47
C PRO A 25 -7.07 13.37 -1.53
N LEU A 26 -6.38 13.48 -0.39
CA LEU A 26 -4.93 13.56 -0.36
C LEU A 26 -4.25 12.21 -0.64
N ASN A 27 -4.96 11.10 -0.47
CA ASN A 27 -4.43 9.78 -0.79
C ASN A 27 -4.60 9.48 -2.29
N VAL A 28 -3.51 9.04 -2.93
CA VAL A 28 -3.55 8.53 -4.30
C VAL A 28 -3.66 7.01 -4.25
N ILE A 29 -4.84 6.50 -4.59
CA ILE A 29 -5.20 5.07 -4.46
C ILE A 29 -5.80 4.58 -5.78
N GLN A 30 -5.41 3.37 -6.20
CA GLN A 30 -6.03 2.64 -7.30
C GLN A 30 -6.64 1.36 -6.72
N LEU A 31 -7.96 1.37 -6.51
CA LEU A 31 -8.67 0.27 -5.82
C LEU A 31 -8.61 -1.04 -6.61
N ASP A 32 -8.79 -1.00 -7.93
CA ASP A 32 -8.79 -2.19 -8.79
C ASP A 32 -7.43 -2.90 -8.79
N GLU A 33 -6.34 -2.14 -8.70
CA GLU A 33 -4.98 -2.67 -8.66
C GLU A 33 -4.46 -2.93 -7.24
N LYS A 34 -5.24 -2.54 -6.22
CA LYS A 34 -4.86 -2.55 -4.80
C LYS A 34 -3.56 -1.79 -4.54
N VAL A 35 -3.46 -0.58 -5.09
CA VAL A 35 -2.26 0.27 -5.00
C VAL A 35 -2.53 1.52 -4.18
N ILE A 36 -1.53 1.92 -3.38
CA ILE A 36 -1.45 3.24 -2.75
C ILE A 36 -0.06 3.84 -2.98
N TYR A 37 -0.01 5.16 -3.17
CA TYR A 37 1.23 5.92 -3.25
C TYR A 37 1.42 6.69 -1.95
N VAL A 38 2.55 6.44 -1.28
CA VAL A 38 2.85 7.00 0.03
C VAL A 38 4.05 7.95 -0.10
N PRO A 39 3.87 9.27 0.12
CA PRO A 39 4.99 10.19 0.19
C PRO A 39 5.75 9.97 1.51
N LEU A 40 7.07 9.84 1.42
CA LEU A 40 7.98 9.72 2.56
C LEU A 40 9.04 10.82 2.48
N CYS A 41 9.51 11.27 3.64
CA CYS A 41 10.69 12.11 3.77
C CYS A 41 11.75 11.28 4.49
N ILE A 42 12.82 10.90 3.79
CA ILE A 42 13.93 10.12 4.32
C ILE A 42 15.20 10.91 4.05
N ASP A 43 15.98 11.20 5.09
CA ASP A 43 17.23 11.96 4.97
C ASP A 43 17.07 13.29 4.19
N GLU A 44 15.98 14.02 4.48
CA GLU A 44 15.57 15.28 3.82
C GLU A 44 15.15 15.14 2.35
N GLU A 45 15.18 13.93 1.78
CA GLU A 45 14.71 13.63 0.44
C GLU A 45 13.22 13.23 0.45
N GLN A 46 12.44 13.86 -0.43
CA GLN A 46 11.04 13.51 -0.66
C GLN A 46 10.94 12.42 -1.72
N ILE A 47 10.47 11.24 -1.32
CA ILE A 47 10.27 10.10 -2.21
C ILE A 47 8.80 9.66 -2.17
N VAL A 48 8.32 9.09 -3.28
CA VAL A 48 6.98 8.49 -3.34
C VAL A 48 7.14 6.99 -3.53
N VAL A 49 6.67 6.22 -2.55
CA VAL A 49 6.69 4.75 -2.60
C VAL A 49 5.36 4.24 -3.13
N ARG A 50 5.42 3.37 -4.14
CA ARG A 50 4.26 2.60 -4.60
C ARG A 50 4.17 1.31 -3.79
N LEU A 51 3.08 1.13 -3.06
CA LEU A 51 2.77 -0.10 -2.35
C LEU A 51 1.59 -0.78 -3.03
N GLN A 52 1.69 -2.08 -3.27
CA GLN A 52 0.65 -2.87 -3.92
C GLN A 52 0.32 -4.10 -3.09
N GLY A 53 -0.96 -4.42 -2.89
CA GLY A 53 -1.35 -5.72 -2.33
C GLY A 53 -1.41 -6.78 -3.43
N ILE A 54 -0.57 -7.80 -3.35
CA ILE A 54 -0.52 -8.91 -4.33
C ILE A 54 -1.00 -10.25 -3.77
N GLY A 55 -1.18 -10.34 -2.44
CA GLY A 55 -1.65 -11.54 -1.75
C GLY A 55 -3.17 -11.65 -1.59
N THR A 56 -3.57 -12.50 -0.64
CA THR A 56 -4.97 -12.70 -0.24
C THR A 56 -5.20 -12.25 1.20
N VAL A 57 -6.45 -12.18 1.64
CA VAL A 57 -6.76 -11.85 3.05
C VAL A 57 -6.08 -12.82 4.02
N GLN A 58 -6.02 -14.12 3.73
CA GLN A 58 -5.46 -15.12 4.65
C GLN A 58 -3.93 -15.28 4.52
N ASN A 59 -3.36 -14.86 3.39
CA ASN A 59 -1.92 -14.84 3.14
C ASN A 59 -1.55 -13.51 2.47
N PRO A 60 -1.49 -12.40 3.24
CA PRO A 60 -1.24 -11.07 2.69
C PRO A 60 0.21 -10.93 2.24
N GLN A 61 0.38 -10.33 1.06
CA GLN A 61 1.66 -10.06 0.42
C GLN A 61 1.62 -8.69 -0.25
N PHE A 62 2.75 -7.98 -0.20
CA PHE A 62 2.92 -6.63 -0.71
C PHE A 62 4.23 -6.46 -1.46
#